data_AF-A0A6A6E901-F1
#
_entry.id   AF-A0A6A6E901-F1
#
_cell.length_a   1.000
_cell.length_b   1.000
_cell.length_c   1.000
_cell.angle_alpha   90.00
_cell.angle_beta   90.00
_cell.angle_gamma   90.00
#
_symmetry.space_group_name_H-M   'P 1'
#
loop_
_entity.id
_entity.type
_entity.pdbx_description
1 polymer ?
#
loop_
_entity_poly.entity_id
_entity_poly.type
_entity_poly.pdbx_seq_one_letter_code
_entity_poly.pdbx_strand_id
1 'polypeptide(L)'
;MDPLSITASIIAIVGLSSKVIGYLNDVKGASNDRARCAIEASNLNTLLVTLNFRIQEATSNKPWYAAIQILAIKDGPLDQYRYALEQLQPRTISGSGIKKIGNALLWKFSKEEVTSIISRMERLKMLVQIALEMDHL
;
A
#
# COMPACT_ATOMS: atom_id res chain seq x y z
N MET A 1 -13.28 -11.61 -7.98
CA MET A 1 -12.02 -12.33 -8.25
C MET A 1 -12.06 -13.64 -7.50
N ASP A 2 -11.48 -14.70 -8.04
CA ASP A 2 -11.27 -15.97 -7.34
C ASP A 2 -10.14 -15.84 -6.30
N PRO A 3 -9.97 -16.80 -5.36
CA PRO A 3 -9.00 -16.67 -4.28
C PRO A 3 -7.57 -16.47 -4.76
N LEU A 4 -7.16 -17.19 -5.80
CA LEU A 4 -5.80 -17.12 -6.34
C LEU A 4 -5.51 -15.74 -6.93
N SER A 5 -6.47 -15.18 -7.66
CA SER A 5 -6.36 -13.84 -8.24
C SER A 5 -6.24 -12.74 -7.15
N ILE A 6 -7.00 -12.87 -6.05
CA ILE A 6 -6.91 -11.96 -4.91
C ILE A 6 -5.54 -12.07 -4.23
N THR A 7 -5.08 -13.29 -3.93
CA THR A 7 -3.75 -13.55 -3.37
C THR A 7 -2.65 -12.92 -4.22
N ALA A 8 -2.69 -13.11 -5.54
CA ALA A 8 -1.72 -12.50 -6.46
C ALA A 8 -1.74 -10.97 -6.39
N SER A 9 -2.92 -10.36 -6.34
CA SER A 9 -3.07 -8.90 -6.21
C SER A 9 -2.49 -8.39 -4.88
N ILE A 10 -2.76 -9.08 -3.77
CA ILE A 10 -2.23 -8.69 -2.45
C ILE A 10 -0.71 -8.78 -2.45
N ILE A 11 -0.13 -9.86 -2.97
CA ILE A 11 1.34 -10.04 -3.07
C ILE A 11 1.97 -8.91 -3.89
N ALA A 12 1.37 -8.55 -5.03
CA ALA A 12 1.87 -7.46 -5.86
C ALA A 12 1.87 -6.11 -5.11
N ILE A 13 0.80 -5.83 -4.36
CA ILE A 13 0.66 -4.61 -3.56
C ILE A 13 1.65 -4.59 -2.37
N VAL A 14 1.88 -5.72 -1.71
CA VAL A 14 2.90 -5.87 -0.65
C VAL A 14 4.31 -5.57 -1.19
N GLY A 15 4.64 -6.12 -2.36
CA GLY A 15 5.91 -5.85 -3.03
C GLY A 15 6.08 -4.38 -3.41
N LEU A 16 5.01 -3.76 -3.92
CA LEU A 16 4.98 -2.33 -4.23
C LEU A 16 5.13 -1.46 -2.97
N SER A 17 4.41 -1.79 -1.90
CA SER A 17 4.48 -1.09 -0.61
C SER A 17 5.90 -1.10 -0.07
N SER A 18 6.55 -2.27 -0.09
CA SER A 18 7.92 -2.46 0.37
C SER A 18 8.93 -1.57 -0.39
N LYS A 19 8.78 -1.44 -1.71
CA LYS A 19 9.59 -0.52 -2.55
C LYS A 19 9.37 0.94 -2.19
N VAL A 20 8.11 1.34 -1.98
CA VAL A 20 7.76 2.71 -1.59
C VAL A 20 8.30 3.05 -0.20
N ILE A 21 8.17 2.14 0.77
CA ILE A 21 8.73 2.30 2.12
C ILE A 21 10.25 2.50 2.05
N GLY A 22 10.96 1.70 1.26
CA GLY A 22 12.39 1.88 1.01
C GLY A 22 12.72 3.27 0.48
N TYR A 23 12.02 3.71 -0.58
CA TYR A 23 12.18 5.08 -1.11
C TYR A 23 11.94 6.15 -0.04
N LEU A 24 10.86 6.06 0.72
CA LEU A 24 10.53 7.04 1.75
C LEU A 24 11.61 7.11 2.83
N ASN A 25 12.20 5.97 3.22
CA ASN A 25 13.28 5.91 4.20
C ASN A 25 14.59 6.51 3.68
N ASP A 26 14.85 6.42 2.37
CA ASP A 26 16.04 6.98 1.74
C ASP A 26 15.94 8.50 1.44
N VAL A 27 14.73 9.09 1.50
CA VAL A 27 14.51 10.54 1.31
C VAL A 27 15.17 11.34 2.44
N LYS A 28 16.15 12.17 2.07
CA LYS A 28 16.90 13.01 3.01
C LYS A 28 16.08 14.22 3.46
N GLY A 29 16.19 14.55 4.75
CA GLY A 29 15.30 15.51 5.40
C GLY A 29 13.98 14.83 5.79
N ALA A 30 13.64 14.88 7.08
CA ALA A 30 12.41 14.29 7.58
C ALA A 30 11.31 15.34 7.63
N SER A 31 10.52 15.46 6.56
CA SER A 31 9.20 16.07 6.72
C SER A 31 8.34 15.11 7.56
N ASN A 32 7.57 15.64 8.51
CA ASN A 32 6.62 14.85 9.29
C ASN A 32 5.66 14.06 8.37
N ASP A 33 5.32 14.66 7.23
CA ASP A 33 4.49 14.08 6.18
C ASP A 33 5.11 12.83 5.55
N ARG A 34 6.41 12.88 5.21
CA ARG A 34 7.14 11.71 4.70
C ARG A 34 7.16 10.58 5.71
N ALA A 35 7.48 10.91 6.97
CA ALA A 35 7.53 9.91 8.04
C ALA A 35 6.17 9.25 8.25
N ARG A 36 5.09 10.04 8.25
CA ARG A 36 3.72 9.53 8.35
C ARG A 36 3.35 8.62 7.19
N CYS A 37 3.71 8.97 5.95
CA CYS A 37 3.49 8.10 4.79
C CYS A 37 4.23 6.75 4.94
N ALA A 38 5.47 6.76 5.41
CA ALA A 38 6.24 5.54 5.62
C ALA A 38 5.62 4.64 6.71
N ILE A 39 5.15 5.25 7.80
CA ILE A 39 4.46 4.54 8.89
C ILE A 39 3.17 3.89 8.40
N GLU A 40 2.29 4.64 7.73
CA GLU A 40 1.01 4.08 7.28
C GLU A 40 1.19 3.04 6.17
N ALA A 41 2.13 3.22 5.24
CA ALA A 41 2.47 2.19 4.26
C ALA A 41 3.02 0.93 4.93
N SER A 42 3.84 1.06 5.98
CA SER A 42 4.37 -0.08 6.74
C SER A 42 3.26 -0.83 7.50
N ASN A 43 2.35 -0.09 8.15
CA ASN A 43 1.19 -0.67 8.84
C ASN A 43 0.31 -1.49 7.88
N LEU A 44 -0.01 -0.91 6.73
CA LEU A 44 -0.78 -1.59 5.69
C LEU A 44 -0.06 -2.80 5.13
N ASN A 45 1.25 -2.70 4.90
CA ASN A 45 2.05 -3.82 4.41
C ASN A 45 1.97 -5.02 5.37
N THR A 46 2.10 -4.77 6.68
CA THR A 46 1.94 -5.80 7.71
C THR A 46 0.54 -6.41 7.68
N LEU A 47 -0.52 -5.59 7.65
CA LEU A 47 -1.90 -6.08 7.61
C LEU A 47 -2.20 -6.90 6.35
N LEU A 48 -1.68 -6.49 5.19
CA LEU A 48 -1.86 -7.20 3.93
C LEU A 48 -1.10 -8.54 3.91
N VAL A 49 0.09 -8.59 4.51
CA VAL A 49 0.80 -9.86 4.72
C VAL A 49 -0.01 -10.78 5.62
N THR A 50 -0.54 -10.29 6.74
CA THR A 50 -1.43 -11.08 7.62
C THR A 50 -2.67 -11.57 6.88
N LEU A 51 -3.33 -10.71 6.11
CA LEU A 51 -4.51 -11.09 5.32
C LEU A 51 -4.17 -12.18 4.31
N ASN A 52 -3.02 -12.08 3.65
CA ASN A 52 -2.56 -13.09 2.70
C ASN A 52 -2.36 -14.47 3.37
N PHE A 53 -1.73 -14.51 4.54
CA PHE A 53 -1.59 -15.75 5.31
C PHE A 53 -2.95 -16.36 5.65
N ARG A 54 -3.90 -15.55 6.13
CA ARG A 54 -5.25 -16.04 6.45
C ARG A 54 -5.95 -16.62 5.22
N ILE A 55 -5.90 -15.93 4.07
CA ILE A 55 -6.51 -16.42 2.82
C ILE A 55 -5.95 -17.80 2.44
N GLN A 56 -4.67 -18.04 2.70
CA GLN A 56 -4.01 -19.33 2.40
C GLN A 56 -4.38 -20.44 3.39
N GLU A 57 -4.65 -20.11 4.66
CA GLU A 57 -5.08 -21.06 5.71
C GLU A 57 -6.60 -21.34 5.65
N ALA A 58 -7.35 -20.47 5.00
CA ALA A 58 -8.80 -20.48 4.93
C ALA A 58 -9.40 -21.81 4.45
N THR A 59 -10.22 -22.45 5.29
CA THR A 59 -11.08 -23.55 4.88
C THR A 59 -12.54 -23.10 4.93
N SER A 60 -13.03 -22.57 3.79
CA SER A 60 -14.48 -22.41 3.47
C SER A 60 -15.34 -21.34 4.19
N ASN A 61 -14.79 -20.38 4.95
CA ASN A 61 -15.59 -19.28 5.53
C ASN A 61 -16.12 -18.32 4.44
N LYS A 62 -17.39 -18.52 4.03
CA LYS A 62 -18.02 -17.77 2.92
C LYS A 62 -18.28 -16.29 3.25
N PRO A 63 -18.83 -15.90 4.42
CA PRO A 63 -19.04 -14.49 4.76
C PRO A 63 -17.75 -13.68 4.81
N TRP A 64 -16.69 -14.23 5.43
CA TRP A 64 -15.39 -13.57 5.49
C TRP A 64 -14.77 -13.40 4.10
N TYR A 65 -14.84 -14.44 3.27
CA TYR A 65 -14.34 -14.36 1.90
C TYR A 65 -15.07 -13.31 1.05
N ALA A 66 -16.37 -13.08 1.27
CA ALA A 66 -17.11 -12.00 0.62
C ALA A 66 -16.58 -10.61 1.01
N ALA A 67 -16.20 -10.40 2.28
CA ALA A 67 -15.56 -9.15 2.71
C ALA A 67 -14.21 -8.92 2.00
N ILE A 68 -13.42 -9.98 1.81
CA ILE A 68 -12.17 -9.93 1.05
C ILE A 68 -12.44 -9.58 -0.42
N GLN A 69 -13.47 -10.15 -1.03
CA GLN A 69 -13.84 -9.83 -2.41
C GLN A 69 -14.19 -8.35 -2.59
N ILE A 70 -14.83 -7.72 -1.60
CA ILE A 70 -15.14 -6.28 -1.61
C ILE A 70 -13.85 -5.44 -1.64
N LEU A 71 -12.78 -5.85 -0.95
CA LEU A 71 -11.49 -5.15 -1.02
C LEU A 71 -10.88 -5.19 -2.41
N ALA A 72 -11.11 -6.28 -3.14
CA ALA A 72 -10.51 -6.60 -4.43
C ALA A 72 -11.42 -6.33 -5.64
N ILE A 73 -12.58 -5.68 -5.47
CA ILE A 73 -13.36 -5.24 -6.63
C ILE A 73 -12.53 -4.25 -7.47
N LYS A 74 -12.79 -4.23 -8.77
CA LYS A 74 -12.19 -3.26 -9.69
C LYS A 74 -12.42 -1.83 -9.17
N ASP A 75 -11.36 -1.02 -9.16
CA ASP A 75 -11.36 0.35 -8.63
C ASP A 75 -11.73 0.44 -7.13
N GLY A 76 -11.67 -0.71 -6.45
CA GLY A 76 -11.95 -0.88 -5.03
C GLY A 76 -10.79 -0.46 -4.13
N PRO A 77 -10.88 -0.79 -2.83
CA PRO A 77 -9.89 -0.37 -1.82
C PRO A 77 -8.44 -0.75 -2.15
N LEU A 78 -8.19 -1.97 -2.64
CA LEU A 78 -6.83 -2.42 -2.99
C LEU A 78 -6.26 -1.65 -4.18
N ASP A 79 -7.05 -1.40 -5.22
CA ASP A 79 -6.64 -0.59 -6.37
C ASP A 79 -6.34 0.85 -5.97
N GLN A 80 -7.18 1.45 -5.13
CA GLN A 80 -6.99 2.81 -4.67
C GLN A 80 -5.71 2.97 -3.82
N TYR A 81 -5.35 1.94 -3.05
CA TYR A 81 -4.07 1.91 -2.36
C TYR A 81 -2.89 1.71 -3.30
N ARG A 82 -2.99 0.82 -4.30
CA ARG A 82 -1.98 0.69 -5.35
C ARG A 82 -1.73 2.04 -6.04
N TYR A 83 -2.77 2.77 -6.43
CA TYR A 83 -2.64 4.11 -7.03
C TYR A 83 -2.00 5.12 -6.07
N ALA A 84 -2.26 5.03 -4.76
CA ALA A 84 -1.61 5.88 -3.77
C ALA A 84 -0.10 5.58 -3.66
N LEU A 85 0.28 4.31 -3.68
CA LEU A 85 1.67 3.87 -3.68
C LEU A 85 2.40 4.28 -4.97
N GLU A 86 1.76 4.13 -6.13
CA GLU A 86 2.32 4.55 -7.42
C GLU A 86 2.59 6.06 -7.46
N GLN A 87 1.72 6.87 -6.86
CA GLN A 87 1.97 8.31 -6.71
C GLN A 87 3.18 8.59 -5.82
N LEU A 88 3.37 7.82 -4.75
CA LEU A 88 4.52 7.96 -3.84
C LEU A 88 5.85 7.49 -4.45
N GLN A 89 5.84 6.81 -5.61
CA GLN A 89 7.08 6.38 -6.24
C GLN A 89 7.95 7.57 -6.69
N PRO A 90 9.29 7.39 -6.70
CA PRO A 90 10.17 8.33 -7.36
C PRO A 90 9.75 8.42 -8.84
N ARG A 91 9.52 9.65 -9.32
CA ARG A 91 9.32 9.90 -10.75
C ARG A 91 10.73 9.74 -11.33
N THR A 92 10.96 8.72 -12.13
CA THR A 92 12.25 8.56 -12.81
C THR A 92 12.41 9.77 -13.73
N ILE A 93 13.34 10.67 -13.40
CA ILE A 93 13.77 11.69 -14.35
C ILE A 93 14.51 10.92 -15.43
N SER A 94 13.82 10.60 -16.53
CA SER A 94 14.43 10.10 -17.76
C SER A 94 15.18 11.26 -18.40
N GLY A 95 16.33 11.61 -17.82
CA GLY A 95 17.22 12.65 -18.31
C GLY A 95 18.53 12.01 -18.74
N SER A 96 18.66 11.73 -20.03
CA SER A 96 19.93 11.39 -20.64
C SER A 96 20.96 12.48 -20.34
N GLY A 97 21.97 12.13 -19.55
CA GLY A 97 23.22 12.87 -19.44
C GLY A 97 23.13 14.23 -18.77
N ILE A 98 23.08 14.28 -17.43
CA ILE A 98 23.88 15.23 -16.65
C ILE A 98 24.22 14.53 -15.33
N LYS A 99 25.50 14.69 -14.96
CA LYS A 99 26.23 14.20 -13.79
C LYS A 99 25.39 13.93 -12.54
N LYS A 100 25.81 12.88 -11.82
CA LYS A 100 25.55 12.58 -10.40
C LYS A 100 25.71 13.83 -9.51
N ILE A 101 24.73 14.73 -9.53
CA ILE A 101 24.60 15.81 -8.56
C ILE A 101 23.78 15.21 -7.42
N GLY A 102 24.49 14.68 -6.41
CA GLY A 102 23.97 14.25 -5.11
C GLY A 102 22.74 13.33 -5.14
N ASN A 103 22.94 12.03 -4.86
CA ASN A 103 21.90 11.00 -4.67
C ASN A 103 20.94 11.27 -3.47
N ALA A 104 20.57 12.51 -3.18
CA ALA A 104 19.52 12.81 -2.22
C ALA A 104 18.18 12.67 -2.94
N LEU A 105 17.44 11.62 -2.63
CA LEU A 105 16.02 11.56 -2.98
C LEU A 105 15.34 12.71 -2.24
N LEU A 106 14.80 13.67 -2.98
CA LEU A 106 14.12 14.85 -2.43
C LEU A 106 12.62 14.57 -2.27
N TRP A 107 12.06 15.09 -1.19
CA TRP A 107 10.61 15.13 -0.97
C TRP A 107 9.98 16.18 -1.89
N LYS A 108 9.02 15.77 -2.71
CA LYS A 108 8.43 16.61 -3.78
C LYS A 108 6.90 16.79 -3.69
N PHE A 109 6.27 16.22 -2.67
CA PHE A 109 4.81 16.16 -2.56
C PHE A 109 4.26 17.38 -1.82
N SER A 110 3.14 17.91 -2.33
CA SER A 110 2.37 18.95 -1.64
C SER A 110 1.63 18.37 -0.42
N LYS A 111 1.20 19.24 0.50
CA LYS A 111 0.42 18.81 1.67
C LYS A 111 -0.92 18.19 1.29
N GLU A 112 -1.54 18.70 0.23
CA GLU A 112 -2.82 18.21 -0.30
C GLU A 112 -2.66 16.81 -0.89
N GLU A 113 -1.59 16.59 -1.68
CA GLU A 113 -1.26 15.27 -2.23
C GLU A 113 -1.04 14.26 -1.10
N VAL A 114 -0.24 14.63 -0.09
CA VAL A 114 0.03 13.78 1.08
C VAL A 114 -1.24 13.45 1.84
N THR A 115 -2.08 14.45 2.10
CA THR A 115 -3.33 14.27 2.84
C THR A 115 -4.24 13.29 2.09
N SER A 116 -4.40 13.47 0.77
CA SER A 116 -5.19 12.55 -0.04
C SER A 116 -4.62 11.12 -0.04
N ILE A 117 -3.30 10.96 -0.06
CA ILE A 117 -2.65 9.65 -0.03
C ILE A 117 -2.90 8.98 1.32
N ILE A 118 -2.68 9.70 2.43
CA ILE A 118 -2.88 9.18 3.79
C ILE A 118 -4.34 8.78 4.02
N SER A 119 -5.32 9.60 3.61
CA SER A 119 -6.73 9.25 3.79
C SER A 119 -7.12 7.96 3.06
N ARG A 120 -6.52 7.69 1.90
CA ARG A 120 -6.73 6.41 1.18
C ARG A 120 -6.13 5.23 1.95
N MET A 121 -4.95 5.42 2.53
CA MET A 121 -4.28 4.41 3.36
C MET A 121 -5.08 4.09 4.62
N GLU A 122 -5.51 5.12 5.36
CA GLU A 122 -6.29 4.98 6.60
C GLU A 122 -7.62 4.25 6.35
N ARG A 123 -8.30 4.57 5.25
CA ARG A 123 -9.53 3.86 4.87
C ARG A 123 -9.28 2.39 4.52
N LEU A 124 -8.22 2.08 3.76
CA LEU A 124 -7.89 0.67 3.49
C LEU A 124 -7.55 -0.08 4.78
N LYS A 125 -6.79 0.54 5.69
CA LYS A 125 -6.38 -0.04 6.97
C LYS A 125 -7.61 -0.49 7.77
N MET A 126 -8.59 0.40 7.91
CA MET A 126 -9.86 0.09 8.56
C MET A 126 -10.56 -1.11 7.91
N LEU A 127 -10.69 -1.12 6.58
CA LEU A 127 -11.39 -2.18 5.86
C LEU A 127 -10.68 -3.54 5.96
N VAL A 128 -9.34 -3.55 5.92
CA VAL A 128 -8.55 -4.78 6.10
C VAL A 128 -8.68 -5.29 7.54
N GLN A 129 -8.67 -4.40 8.54
CA GLN A 129 -8.88 -4.80 9.94
C GLN A 129 -10.26 -5.43 10.15
N ILE A 130 -11.33 -4.84 9.61
CA ILE A 130 -12.68 -5.41 9.65
C ILE A 130 -12.68 -6.80 9.01
N ALA A 131 -12.05 -6.96 7.84
CA ALA A 131 -11.97 -8.27 7.19
C ALA A 131 -11.21 -9.28 8.06
N LEU A 132 -10.11 -8.90 8.71
CA LEU A 132 -9.37 -9.78 9.62
C LEU A 132 -10.16 -10.14 10.89
N GLU A 133 -11.00 -9.25 11.40
CA GLU A 133 -11.87 -9.53 12.54
C GLU A 133 -13.00 -10.49 12.17
N MET A 134 -13.60 -10.34 10.98
CA MET A 134 -14.64 -11.24 10.47
C MET A 134 -14.17 -12.69 10.26
N ASP A 135 -12.86 -12.93 10.13
CA ASP A 135 -12.29 -14.28 10.01
C ASP A 135 -12.53 -15.14 11.28
N HIS A 136 -12.70 -14.47 12.43
CA HIS A 136 -12.90 -15.11 13.73
C HIS A 136 -14.38 -15.28 14.10
N LEU A 137 -15.31 -14.84 13.23
CA LEU A 137 -16.76 -14.96 13.37
C LEU A 137 -17.30 -16.16 12.59
#